data_AF-A0A970LD97-F1
#
_entry.id   AF-A0A970LD97-F1
#
_cell.length_a   1.000
_cell.length_b   1.000
_cell.length_c   1.000
_cell.angle_alpha   90.00
_cell.angle_beta   90.00
_cell.angle_gamma   90.00
#
_symmetry.space_group_name_H-M   'P 1'
#
loop_
_entity.id
_entity.type
_entity.pdbx_description
1 polymer ?
#
loop_
_entity_poly.entity_id
_entity_poly.type
_entity_poly.pdbx_seq_one_letter_code
_entity_poly.pdbx_strand_id
1 'polypeptide(L)'
;MVLTTMMFVAQEIELCNENQHIVGQYYRFGMANFEFKGNRLSKTAIQDDKQVKIYTLEFNLPWGIAVVNPIPNYDDVIHKVKAQKSISVTCELIAKPSEALDLNVVMDKVGELCNLLSLARGTKVAWISAEECTEDGKARKIVLKNAVTWPFSRLPLIDPQSSQDTILFIEKIYPEYLKLRDSYNLNTAIELYLDAKRETVYLETRALTAVALLDLLQGCHAIQHGLDKIKIDFDKKEKKLRSLLKKDIQTLFPDIKESELGEMIEKISELNRRSYLNLLKLLTYDLRLQIPQGELSKVKGTRNSLAHRAKFQSSNETDQLREYFRIISLIDIVFLKLLGYSGNFIKINLDTLEFERSMI
;
A
#
# COMPACT_ATOMS: atom_id res chain seq x y z
N MET A 1 -24.34 -7.33 13.39
CA MET A 1 -23.87 -7.69 12.04
C MET A 1 -22.51 -8.35 12.19
N VAL A 2 -22.45 -9.68 12.14
CA VAL A 2 -21.20 -10.43 12.32
C VAL A 2 -20.43 -10.36 11.00
N LEU A 3 -19.33 -9.60 10.97
CA LEU A 3 -18.39 -9.60 9.85
C LEU A 3 -17.60 -10.91 9.92
N THR A 4 -18.14 -11.95 9.29
CA THR A 4 -17.44 -13.23 9.14
C THR A 4 -16.32 -13.02 8.13
N THR A 5 -15.10 -12.75 8.60
CA THR A 5 -13.91 -12.91 7.78
C THR A 5 -13.75 -14.41 7.53
N MET A 6 -14.25 -14.90 6.40
CA MET A 6 -13.98 -16.26 5.96
C MET A 6 -12.50 -16.37 5.60
N MET A 7 -11.68 -16.80 6.56
CA MET A 7 -10.38 -17.40 6.28
C MET A 7 -10.65 -18.78 5.67
N PHE A 8 -10.57 -18.90 4.34
CA PHE A 8 -10.51 -20.20 3.69
C PHE A 8 -9.13 -20.80 3.95
N VAL A 9 -9.00 -21.66 4.98
CA VAL A 9 -7.78 -22.46 5.17
C VAL A 9 -7.78 -23.56 4.10
N ALA A 10 -7.30 -23.23 2.90
CA ALA A 10 -6.98 -24.22 1.88
C ALA A 10 -5.57 -24.77 2.16
N GLN A 11 -5.44 -26.11 2.24
CA GLN A 11 -4.16 -26.80 2.16
C GLN A 11 -3.54 -26.55 0.79
N GLU A 12 -2.22 -26.36 0.73
CA GLU A 12 -1.49 -26.32 -0.53
C GLU A 12 -1.62 -27.69 -1.21
N ILE A 13 -2.27 -27.72 -2.36
CA ILE A 13 -2.39 -28.93 -3.19
C ILE A 13 -1.43 -28.74 -4.35
N GLU A 14 -0.38 -29.56 -4.36
CA GLU A 14 0.57 -29.64 -5.47
C GLU A 14 0.24 -30.87 -6.31
N LEU A 15 -0.04 -30.66 -7.59
CA LEU A 15 -0.18 -31.73 -8.59
C LEU A 15 1.02 -31.65 -9.53
N CYS A 16 1.93 -32.62 -9.46
CA CYS A 16 3.14 -32.65 -10.27
C CYS A 16 3.16 -33.84 -11.23
N ASN A 17 3.43 -33.56 -12.52
CA ASN A 17 3.93 -34.56 -13.47
C ASN A 17 5.44 -34.39 -13.59
N GLU A 18 6.23 -35.31 -13.03
CA GLU A 18 7.69 -35.28 -13.05
C GLU A 18 8.22 -35.38 -14.49
N ASN A 19 8.70 -34.27 -15.07
CA ASN A 19 9.57 -34.26 -16.26
C ASN A 19 10.38 -32.95 -16.34
N GLN A 20 11.62 -33.06 -16.79
CA GLN A 20 12.69 -32.03 -16.84
C GLN A 20 12.22 -30.64 -17.33
N HIS A 21 12.82 -29.59 -16.75
CA HIS A 21 12.67 -28.18 -17.16
C HIS A 21 13.05 -28.01 -18.63
N ILE A 22 12.18 -27.40 -19.43
CA ILE A 22 12.44 -27.10 -20.84
C ILE A 22 12.36 -25.58 -21.01
N VAL A 23 13.30 -25.01 -21.78
CA VAL A 23 13.27 -23.63 -22.25
C VAL A 23 11.95 -23.37 -23.01
N GLY A 24 11.21 -22.30 -22.67
CA GLY A 24 9.91 -21.98 -23.28
C GLY A 24 8.70 -21.94 -22.34
N GLN A 25 8.91 -22.08 -21.02
CA GLN A 25 7.84 -22.08 -20.02
C GLN A 25 7.23 -20.68 -19.81
N TYR A 26 5.91 -20.67 -19.58
CA TYR A 26 5.20 -19.50 -19.07
C TYR A 26 4.31 -19.91 -17.90
N TYR A 27 3.89 -18.92 -17.11
CA TYR A 27 3.14 -19.14 -15.89
C TYR A 27 1.80 -18.42 -15.95
N ARG A 28 0.73 -19.07 -15.48
CA ARG A 28 -0.61 -18.47 -15.41
C ARG A 28 -1.03 -18.26 -13.97
N PHE A 29 -1.64 -17.13 -13.66
CA PHE A 29 -2.07 -16.78 -12.32
C PHE A 29 -3.52 -16.30 -12.32
N GLY A 30 -4.37 -16.91 -11.51
CA GLY A 30 -5.72 -16.38 -11.25
C GLY A 30 -5.62 -15.20 -10.28
N MET A 31 -6.01 -14.01 -10.72
CA MET A 31 -5.93 -12.78 -9.94
C MET A 31 -7.31 -12.29 -9.50
N ALA A 32 -7.41 -11.91 -8.23
CA ALA A 32 -8.63 -11.40 -7.62
C ALA A 32 -8.64 -9.87 -7.51
N ASN A 33 -9.83 -9.29 -7.65
CA ASN A 33 -10.15 -7.87 -7.41
C ASN A 33 -9.34 -6.83 -8.21
N PHE A 34 -8.71 -7.22 -9.33
CA PHE A 34 -8.04 -6.27 -10.18
C PHE A 34 -9.01 -5.69 -11.22
N GLU A 35 -9.29 -4.39 -11.09
CA GLU A 35 -9.98 -3.61 -12.11
C GLU A 35 -8.97 -2.91 -13.03
N PHE A 36 -9.21 -2.97 -14.32
CA PHE A 36 -8.50 -2.27 -15.38
C PHE A 36 -9.34 -2.21 -16.66
N LYS A 37 -8.95 -1.29 -17.55
CA LYS A 37 -9.28 -1.29 -18.97
C LYS A 37 -8.03 -1.73 -19.74
N GLY A 38 -8.15 -2.67 -20.68
CA GLY A 38 -7.00 -3.10 -21.50
C GLY A 38 -6.63 -2.07 -22.58
N ASN A 39 -5.40 -2.13 -23.08
CA ASN A 39 -4.89 -1.25 -24.16
C ASN A 39 -4.48 -1.99 -25.43
N ARG A 40 -4.33 -3.32 -25.40
CA ARG A 40 -3.86 -4.09 -26.56
C ARG A 40 -4.98 -4.77 -27.31
N LEU A 41 -4.70 -5.02 -28.60
CA LEU A 41 -5.60 -5.57 -29.61
C LEU A 41 -6.43 -6.74 -29.07
N SER A 42 -7.71 -6.72 -29.43
CA SER A 42 -8.70 -7.68 -28.95
C SER A 42 -8.30 -9.11 -29.32
N LYS A 43 -8.12 -9.98 -28.32
CA LYS A 43 -8.32 -11.40 -28.58
C LYS A 43 -9.81 -11.64 -28.73
N THR A 44 -10.22 -12.29 -29.80
CA THR A 44 -11.60 -12.74 -29.95
C THR A 44 -11.77 -13.99 -29.10
N ALA A 45 -12.55 -13.89 -28.03
CA ALA A 45 -13.01 -15.05 -27.29
C ALA A 45 -14.43 -15.40 -27.74
N ILE A 46 -14.75 -16.69 -27.73
CA ILE A 46 -16.13 -17.14 -27.89
C ILE A 46 -16.74 -17.19 -26.50
N GLN A 47 -17.82 -16.45 -26.30
CA GLN A 47 -18.56 -16.39 -25.06
C GLN A 47 -20.05 -16.45 -25.38
N ASP A 48 -20.73 -17.47 -24.86
CA ASP A 48 -22.15 -17.75 -25.17
C ASP A 48 -22.41 -17.76 -26.69
N ASP A 49 -21.54 -18.45 -27.44
CA ASP A 49 -21.52 -18.52 -28.91
C ASP A 49 -21.33 -17.18 -29.65
N LYS A 50 -21.00 -16.10 -28.93
CA LYS A 50 -20.71 -14.78 -29.49
C LYS A 50 -19.23 -14.46 -29.42
N GLN A 51 -18.71 -13.83 -30.47
CA GLN A 51 -17.35 -13.29 -30.49
C GLN A 51 -17.28 -12.01 -29.65
N VAL A 52 -16.57 -12.06 -28.52
CA VAL A 52 -16.34 -10.92 -27.64
C VAL A 52 -14.88 -10.48 -27.75
N LYS A 53 -14.68 -9.17 -27.85
CA LYS A 53 -13.35 -8.56 -27.89
C LYS A 53 -12.79 -8.41 -26.48
N ILE A 54 -11.67 -9.07 -26.21
CA ILE A 54 -10.97 -9.00 -24.93
C ILE A 54 -9.75 -8.09 -25.04
N TYR A 55 -9.75 -6.99 -24.28
CA TYR A 55 -8.62 -6.06 -24.22
C TYR A 55 -7.66 -6.44 -23.10
N THR A 56 -6.39 -6.60 -23.44
CA THR A 56 -5.34 -7.06 -22.51
C THR A 56 -4.48 -5.88 -22.04
N LEU A 57 -3.85 -6.04 -20.88
CA LEU A 57 -2.86 -5.11 -20.35
C LEU A 57 -1.51 -5.81 -20.30
N GLU A 58 -0.44 -5.16 -20.73
CA GLU A 58 0.90 -5.75 -20.73
C GLU A 58 1.89 -4.82 -20.01
N PHE A 59 2.72 -5.42 -19.15
CA PHE A 59 3.79 -4.75 -18.43
C PHE A 59 5.15 -5.34 -18.82
N ASN A 60 6.11 -4.46 -19.08
CA ASN A 60 7.53 -4.79 -19.24
C ASN A 60 8.23 -4.58 -17.91
N LEU A 61 8.62 -5.67 -17.27
CA LEU A 61 9.21 -5.69 -15.92
C LEU A 61 10.66 -6.16 -16.00
N PRO A 62 11.50 -5.83 -14.99
CA PRO A 62 12.91 -6.26 -14.99
C PRO A 62 13.12 -7.78 -15.11
N TRP A 63 12.12 -8.58 -14.73
CA TRP A 63 12.16 -10.04 -14.79
C TRP A 63 11.49 -10.64 -16.04
N GLY A 64 10.87 -9.83 -16.90
CA GLY A 64 10.18 -10.30 -18.11
C GLY A 64 8.87 -9.56 -18.40
N ILE A 65 7.96 -10.23 -19.10
CA ILE A 65 6.68 -9.66 -19.53
C ILE A 65 5.54 -10.24 -18.69
N ALA A 66 4.65 -9.38 -18.21
CA ALA A 66 3.40 -9.79 -17.56
C ALA A 66 2.20 -9.33 -18.40
N VAL A 67 1.36 -10.27 -18.85
CA VAL A 67 0.16 -10.00 -19.64
C VAL A 67 -1.07 -10.31 -18.81
N VAL A 68 -1.93 -9.32 -18.56
CA VAL A 68 -3.19 -9.48 -17.84
C VAL A 68 -4.36 -9.57 -18.82
N ASN A 69 -5.07 -10.68 -18.78
CA ASN A 69 -6.26 -10.95 -19.56
C ASN A 69 -7.49 -10.92 -18.63
N PRO A 70 -8.54 -10.16 -18.96
CA PRO A 70 -9.79 -10.24 -18.20
C PRO A 70 -10.44 -11.62 -18.40
N ILE A 71 -11.17 -12.10 -17.39
CA ILE A 71 -11.98 -13.32 -17.52
C ILE A 71 -13.22 -13.09 -18.40
N PRO A 72 -13.93 -14.14 -18.86
CA PRO A 72 -15.25 -13.99 -19.46
C PRO A 72 -16.23 -13.24 -18.52
N ASN A 73 -17.12 -12.42 -19.07
CA ASN A 73 -18.07 -11.58 -18.29
C ASN A 73 -17.39 -10.62 -17.30
N TYR A 74 -16.18 -10.16 -17.62
CA TYR A 74 -15.40 -9.30 -16.73
C TYR A 74 -16.14 -8.08 -16.20
N ASP A 75 -16.83 -7.32 -17.06
CA ASP A 75 -17.55 -6.10 -16.64
C ASP A 75 -18.66 -6.42 -15.62
N ASP A 76 -19.39 -7.51 -15.83
CA ASP A 76 -20.42 -7.97 -14.89
C ASP A 76 -19.80 -8.43 -13.55
N VAL A 77 -18.67 -9.14 -13.60
CA VAL A 77 -17.96 -9.58 -12.39
C VAL A 77 -17.45 -8.37 -11.61
N ILE A 78 -16.81 -7.41 -12.27
CA ILE A 78 -16.34 -6.18 -11.63
C ILE A 78 -17.51 -5.37 -11.06
N HIS A 79 -18.62 -5.26 -11.80
CA HIS A 79 -19.81 -4.59 -11.31
C HIS A 79 -20.35 -5.25 -10.04
N LYS A 80 -20.45 -6.59 -10.01
CA LYS A 80 -20.88 -7.35 -8.82
C LYS A 80 -19.92 -7.17 -7.66
N VAL A 81 -18.61 -7.32 -7.88
CA VAL A 81 -17.57 -7.14 -6.86
C VAL A 81 -17.64 -5.74 -6.24
N LYS A 82 -17.83 -4.70 -7.06
CA LYS A 82 -17.99 -3.31 -6.60
C LYS A 82 -19.27 -3.07 -5.84
N ALA A 83 -20.39 -3.62 -6.31
CA ALA A 83 -21.71 -3.40 -5.73
C ALA A 83 -21.83 -4.13 -4.38
N GLN A 84 -21.33 -5.36 -4.30
CA GLN A 84 -21.46 -6.23 -3.14
C GLN A 84 -20.26 -6.14 -2.18
N LYS A 85 -19.20 -5.40 -2.55
CA LYS A 85 -17.93 -5.38 -1.81
C LYS A 85 -17.37 -6.80 -1.61
N SER A 86 -17.56 -7.68 -2.60
CA SER A 86 -17.16 -9.09 -2.55
C SER A 86 -15.74 -9.29 -3.06
N ILE A 87 -15.32 -10.56 -3.15
CA ILE A 87 -14.04 -11.00 -3.69
C ILE A 87 -14.33 -11.96 -4.84
N SER A 88 -13.69 -11.76 -5.99
CA SER A 88 -13.77 -12.68 -7.12
C SER A 88 -12.46 -12.68 -7.90
N VAL A 89 -12.15 -13.78 -8.56
CA VAL A 89 -11.19 -13.76 -9.68
C VAL A 89 -11.75 -12.83 -10.74
N THR A 90 -10.94 -11.88 -11.21
CA THR A 90 -11.33 -10.89 -12.23
C THR A 90 -10.44 -10.99 -13.46
N CYS A 91 -9.24 -11.54 -13.34
CA CYS A 91 -8.35 -11.69 -14.48
C CYS A 91 -7.40 -12.86 -14.31
N GLU A 92 -6.77 -13.20 -15.42
CA GLU A 92 -5.64 -14.11 -15.49
C GLU A 92 -4.39 -13.32 -15.85
N LEU A 93 -3.30 -13.50 -15.11
CA LEU A 93 -2.00 -12.98 -15.46
C LEU A 93 -1.12 -14.08 -16.04
N ILE A 94 -0.55 -13.82 -17.20
CA ILE A 94 0.44 -14.65 -17.87
C ILE A 94 1.81 -14.02 -17.66
N ALA A 95 2.67 -14.66 -16.87
CA ALA A 95 4.05 -14.25 -16.68
C ALA A 95 4.96 -15.00 -17.65
N LYS A 96 5.78 -14.24 -18.39
CA LYS A 96 6.79 -14.73 -19.33
C LYS A 96 8.15 -14.18 -18.89
N PRO A 97 8.84 -14.86 -17.96
CA PRO A 97 10.16 -14.47 -17.53
C PRO A 97 11.15 -14.38 -18.70
N SER A 98 12.10 -13.45 -18.63
CA SER A 98 13.16 -13.31 -19.65
C SER A 98 14.17 -14.46 -19.61
N GLU A 99 14.26 -15.15 -18.48
CA GLU A 99 15.15 -16.28 -18.23
C GLU A 99 14.35 -17.42 -17.58
N ALA A 100 14.87 -18.65 -17.61
CA ALA A 100 14.23 -19.76 -16.93
C ALA A 100 14.29 -19.55 -15.40
N LEU A 101 13.14 -19.23 -14.79
CA LEU A 101 12.98 -19.06 -13.34
C LEU A 101 12.12 -20.18 -12.78
N ASP A 102 12.44 -20.66 -11.57
CA ASP A 102 11.58 -21.56 -10.81
C ASP A 102 10.22 -20.90 -10.49
N LEU A 103 9.16 -21.72 -10.42
CA LEU A 103 7.80 -21.25 -10.15
C LEU A 103 7.72 -20.41 -8.86
N ASN A 104 8.43 -20.78 -7.79
CA ASN A 104 8.38 -20.03 -6.52
C ASN A 104 8.97 -18.62 -6.69
N VAL A 105 10.05 -18.49 -7.46
CA VAL A 105 10.65 -17.19 -7.77
C VAL A 105 9.66 -16.33 -8.56
N VAL A 106 8.95 -16.92 -9.53
CA VAL A 106 7.93 -16.21 -10.30
C VAL A 106 6.74 -15.81 -9.42
N MET A 107 6.31 -16.68 -8.50
CA MET A 107 5.26 -16.38 -7.52
C MET A 107 5.61 -15.17 -6.65
N ASP A 108 6.86 -15.06 -6.21
CA ASP A 108 7.35 -13.89 -5.46
C ASP A 108 7.29 -12.61 -6.31
N LYS A 109 7.77 -12.67 -7.56
CA LYS A 109 7.71 -11.54 -8.50
C LYS A 109 6.27 -11.09 -8.82
N VAL A 110 5.36 -12.03 -9.00
CA VAL A 110 3.94 -11.75 -9.19
C VAL A 110 3.30 -11.22 -7.90
N GLY A 111 3.75 -11.68 -6.74
CA GLY A 111 3.37 -11.11 -5.44
C GLY A 111 3.76 -9.63 -5.30
N GLU A 112 4.99 -9.29 -5.67
CA GLU A 112 5.48 -7.89 -5.71
C GLU A 112 4.63 -7.03 -6.67
N LEU A 113 4.34 -7.55 -7.87
CA LEU A 113 3.46 -6.88 -8.83
C LEU A 113 2.04 -6.68 -8.26
N CYS A 114 1.46 -7.70 -7.61
CA CYS A 114 0.15 -7.59 -6.97
C CYS A 114 0.11 -6.51 -5.89
N ASN A 115 1.18 -6.33 -5.11
CA ASN A 115 1.28 -5.25 -4.12
C ASN A 115 1.23 -3.86 -4.78
N LEU A 116 1.96 -3.67 -5.88
CA LEU A 116 1.95 -2.40 -6.62
C LEU A 116 0.62 -2.14 -7.33
N LEU A 117 -0.01 -3.16 -7.89
CA LEU A 117 -1.37 -3.07 -8.43
C LEU A 117 -2.40 -2.76 -7.34
N SER A 118 -2.20 -3.29 -6.14
CA SER A 118 -3.04 -2.97 -4.99
C SER A 118 -2.92 -1.50 -4.62
N LEU A 119 -1.68 -0.98 -4.52
CA LEU A 119 -1.40 0.44 -4.31
C LEU A 119 -2.09 1.30 -5.39
N ALA A 120 -1.95 0.94 -6.66
CA ALA A 120 -2.57 1.65 -7.78
C ALA A 120 -4.10 1.72 -7.66
N ARG A 121 -4.74 0.63 -7.23
CA ARG A 121 -6.20 0.52 -7.17
C ARG A 121 -6.82 0.89 -5.84
N GLY A 122 -6.01 1.08 -4.79
CA GLY A 122 -6.52 1.31 -3.44
C GLY A 122 -7.38 0.16 -2.91
N THR A 123 -7.21 -1.04 -3.46
CA THR A 123 -7.87 -2.29 -3.04
C THR A 123 -6.90 -3.45 -3.12
N LYS A 124 -7.11 -4.51 -2.32
CA LYS A 124 -6.21 -5.66 -2.28
C LYS A 124 -6.38 -6.50 -3.54
N VAL A 125 -5.35 -6.47 -4.39
CA VAL A 125 -5.16 -7.36 -5.53
C VAL A 125 -4.23 -8.50 -5.10
N ALA A 126 -4.62 -9.74 -5.36
CA ALA A 126 -3.83 -10.91 -5.00
C ALA A 126 -4.01 -12.02 -6.05
N TRP A 127 -2.98 -12.83 -6.25
CA TRP A 127 -3.10 -14.08 -6.99
C TRP A 127 -3.55 -15.20 -6.04
N ILE A 128 -4.44 -16.07 -6.51
CA ILE A 128 -5.06 -17.15 -5.74
C ILE A 128 -4.68 -18.54 -6.27
N SER A 129 -4.26 -18.63 -7.52
CA SER A 129 -3.75 -19.84 -8.17
C SER A 129 -2.54 -19.49 -9.03
N ALA A 130 -1.65 -20.46 -9.21
CA ALA A 130 -0.52 -20.40 -10.12
C ALA A 130 -0.40 -21.72 -10.88
N GLU A 131 -0.13 -21.65 -12.18
CA GLU A 131 0.09 -22.81 -13.05
C GLU A 131 1.42 -22.64 -13.79
N GLU A 132 2.23 -23.68 -13.80
CA GLU A 132 3.39 -23.80 -14.70
C GLU A 132 2.92 -24.47 -15.99
N CYS A 133 3.05 -23.76 -17.12
CA CYS A 133 2.56 -24.21 -18.42
C CYS A 133 3.70 -24.52 -19.39
N THR A 134 3.51 -25.55 -20.21
CA THR A 134 4.32 -25.82 -21.40
C THR A 134 3.95 -24.90 -22.56
N GLU A 135 4.77 -24.90 -23.63
CA GLU A 135 4.48 -24.16 -24.87
C GLU A 135 3.15 -24.58 -25.54
N ASP A 136 2.74 -25.85 -25.41
CA ASP A 136 1.43 -26.34 -25.89
C ASP A 136 0.26 -25.99 -24.95
N GLY A 137 0.53 -25.23 -23.87
CA GLY A 137 -0.47 -24.68 -22.95
C GLY A 137 -1.01 -25.66 -21.92
N LYS A 138 -0.38 -26.82 -21.75
CA LYS A 138 -0.77 -27.78 -20.70
C LYS A 138 -0.14 -27.41 -19.37
N ALA A 139 -0.94 -27.45 -18.30
CA ALA A 139 -0.45 -27.26 -16.94
C ALA A 139 0.35 -28.48 -16.50
N ARG A 140 1.61 -28.27 -16.08
CA ARG A 140 2.48 -29.29 -15.47
C ARG A 140 2.34 -29.34 -13.96
N LYS A 141 2.26 -28.15 -13.36
CA LYS A 141 2.14 -27.92 -11.93
C LYS A 141 1.07 -26.88 -11.67
N ILE A 142 0.23 -27.14 -10.68
CA ILE A 142 -0.80 -26.21 -10.20
C ILE A 142 -0.57 -26.01 -8.71
N VAL A 143 -0.56 -24.75 -8.28
CA VAL A 143 -0.47 -24.33 -6.89
C VAL A 143 -1.68 -23.46 -6.57
N LEU A 144 -2.38 -23.78 -5.49
CA LEU A 144 -3.46 -22.97 -4.95
C LEU A 144 -2.96 -22.26 -3.69
N LYS A 145 -3.10 -20.94 -3.66
CA LYS A 145 -2.68 -20.12 -2.52
C LYS A 145 -3.86 -19.87 -1.60
N ASN A 146 -3.65 -20.07 -0.31
CA ASN A 146 -4.47 -19.44 0.71
C ASN A 146 -4.16 -17.93 0.77
N ALA A 147 -4.69 -17.19 -0.20
CA ALA A 147 -4.46 -15.77 -0.31
C ALA A 147 -5.41 -15.00 0.61
N VAL A 148 -4.85 -14.12 1.44
CA VAL A 148 -5.66 -13.12 2.15
C VAL A 148 -6.19 -12.13 1.12
N THR A 149 -7.51 -12.11 0.97
CA THR A 149 -8.24 -11.21 0.07
C THR A 149 -9.20 -10.34 0.88
N TRP A 150 -9.44 -9.12 0.41
CA TRP A 150 -10.28 -8.14 1.11
C TRP A 150 -11.45 -7.69 0.24
N PRO A 151 -12.54 -7.18 0.86
CA PRO A 151 -13.60 -6.48 0.16
C PRO A 151 -13.07 -5.39 -0.78
N PHE A 152 -13.69 -5.26 -1.96
CA PHE A 152 -13.33 -4.24 -2.95
C PHE A 152 -13.49 -2.81 -2.41
N SER A 153 -12.53 -1.92 -2.72
CA SER A 153 -12.50 -0.50 -2.30
C SER A 153 -12.53 0.43 -3.51
N ARG A 154 -13.21 1.58 -3.40
CA ARG A 154 -13.44 2.52 -4.52
C ARG A 154 -12.54 3.76 -4.48
N LEU A 155 -11.38 3.68 -3.84
CA LEU A 155 -10.46 4.82 -3.67
C LEU A 155 -9.13 4.62 -4.44
N PRO A 156 -9.16 4.50 -5.79
CA PRO A 156 -7.95 4.25 -6.57
C PRO A 156 -6.97 5.42 -6.50
N LEU A 157 -5.68 5.10 -6.55
CA LEU A 157 -4.60 6.08 -6.74
C LEU A 157 -4.41 6.39 -8.22
N ILE A 158 -4.52 5.37 -9.07
CA ILE A 158 -4.39 5.44 -10.53
C ILE A 158 -5.72 5.01 -11.15
N ASP A 159 -6.22 5.83 -12.09
CA ASP A 159 -7.49 5.61 -12.77
C ASP A 159 -7.53 4.22 -13.44
N PRO A 160 -8.46 3.32 -13.03
CA PRO A 160 -8.59 2.01 -13.66
C PRO A 160 -9.03 2.07 -15.13
N GLN A 161 -9.66 3.17 -15.56
CA GLN A 161 -10.09 3.39 -16.93
C GLN A 161 -8.94 3.84 -17.85
N SER A 162 -7.82 4.26 -17.27
CA SER A 162 -6.63 4.66 -17.99
C SER A 162 -5.57 3.55 -17.96
N SER A 163 -5.61 2.73 -19.00
CA SER A 163 -4.65 1.65 -19.23
C SER A 163 -3.21 2.16 -19.30
N GLN A 164 -3.00 3.29 -20.00
CA GLN A 164 -1.70 3.91 -20.16
C GLN A 164 -1.13 4.41 -18.82
N ASP A 165 -1.94 5.06 -17.99
CA ASP A 165 -1.45 5.52 -16.68
C ASP A 165 -1.10 4.33 -15.77
N THR A 166 -1.86 3.23 -15.86
CA THR A 166 -1.56 2.00 -15.12
C THR A 166 -0.23 1.39 -15.54
N ILE A 167 0.03 1.28 -16.85
CA ILE A 167 1.30 0.75 -17.37
C ILE A 167 2.46 1.66 -16.96
N LEU A 168 2.34 2.96 -17.21
CA LEU A 168 3.37 3.93 -16.82
C LEU A 168 3.65 3.90 -15.33
N PHE A 169 2.61 3.76 -14.50
CA PHE A 169 2.77 3.63 -13.05
C PHE A 169 3.61 2.40 -12.70
N ILE A 170 3.18 1.22 -13.15
CA ILE A 170 3.85 -0.04 -12.79
C ILE A 170 5.28 -0.10 -13.33
N GLU A 171 5.49 0.15 -14.62
CA GLU A 171 6.83 0.04 -15.24
C GLU A 171 7.80 1.07 -14.65
N LYS A 172 7.33 2.27 -14.28
CA LYS A 172 8.18 3.31 -13.69
C LYS A 172 8.56 3.02 -12.25
N ILE A 173 7.59 2.60 -11.41
CA ILE A 173 7.83 2.47 -9.97
C ILE A 173 8.44 1.14 -9.57
N TYR A 174 8.28 0.08 -10.38
CA TYR A 174 8.71 -1.26 -9.99
C TYR A 174 10.20 -1.32 -9.60
N PRO A 175 11.14 -0.71 -10.35
CA PRO A 175 12.55 -0.69 -9.94
C PRO A 175 12.79 0.08 -8.63
N GLU A 176 12.10 1.20 -8.42
CA GLU A 176 12.25 2.00 -7.19
C GLU A 176 11.62 1.30 -5.98
N TYR A 177 10.48 0.63 -6.17
CA TYR A 177 9.88 -0.23 -5.16
C TYR A 177 10.86 -1.28 -4.67
N LEU A 178 11.56 -2.00 -5.56
CA LEU A 178 12.56 -3.00 -5.16
C LEU A 178 13.70 -2.40 -4.31
N LYS A 179 14.16 -1.19 -4.64
CA LYS A 179 15.22 -0.51 -3.88
C LYS A 179 14.77 -0.09 -2.49
N LEU A 180 13.52 0.33 -2.36
CA LEU A 180 12.97 0.91 -1.14
C LEU A 180 12.19 -0.09 -0.29
N ARG A 181 11.88 -1.29 -0.83
CA ARG A 181 10.99 -2.29 -0.23
C ARG A 181 11.33 -2.57 1.22
N ASP A 182 12.61 -2.86 1.48
CA ASP A 182 13.05 -3.33 2.80
C ASP A 182 13.36 -2.14 3.73
N SER A 183 13.94 -1.05 3.21
CA SER A 183 14.31 0.14 3.98
C SER A 183 13.10 0.97 4.46
N TYR A 184 12.01 0.97 3.69
CA TYR A 184 10.75 1.63 4.03
C TYR A 184 9.65 0.65 4.46
N ASN A 185 9.96 -0.65 4.52
CA ASN A 185 8.98 -1.70 4.80
C ASN A 185 7.70 -1.55 3.93
N LEU A 186 7.89 -1.38 2.62
CA LEU A 186 6.82 -0.97 1.70
C LEU A 186 5.69 -2.00 1.63
N ASN A 187 5.97 -3.28 1.86
CA ASN A 187 4.91 -4.29 1.94
C ASN A 187 3.93 -3.97 3.07
N THR A 188 4.44 -3.73 4.27
CA THR A 188 3.60 -3.33 5.42
C THR A 188 2.95 -1.98 5.19
N ALA A 189 3.67 -1.03 4.60
CA ALA A 189 3.13 0.30 4.30
C ALA A 189 1.94 0.23 3.32
N ILE A 190 2.03 -0.61 2.27
CA ILE A 190 0.94 -0.84 1.32
C ILE A 190 -0.24 -1.54 2.01
N GLU A 191 -0.02 -2.53 2.88
CA GLU A 191 -1.12 -3.16 3.64
C GLU A 191 -1.87 -2.13 4.52
N LEU A 192 -1.14 -1.30 5.27
CA LEU A 192 -1.75 -0.24 6.09
C LEU A 192 -2.49 0.78 5.23
N TYR A 193 -1.97 1.08 4.04
CA TYR A 193 -2.61 1.98 3.09
C TYR A 193 -3.96 1.44 2.61
N LEU A 194 -3.98 0.17 2.24
CA LEU A 194 -5.20 -0.51 1.81
C LEU A 194 -6.22 -0.61 2.95
N ASP A 195 -5.77 -0.87 4.18
CA ASP A 195 -6.64 -0.95 5.35
C ASP A 195 -7.24 0.42 5.70
N ALA A 196 -6.45 1.49 5.62
CA ALA A 196 -6.94 2.86 5.76
C ALA A 196 -8.02 3.21 4.72
N LYS A 197 -7.90 2.69 3.49
CA LYS A 197 -8.88 2.92 2.41
C LYS A 197 -10.11 2.01 2.48
N ARG A 198 -10.13 0.99 3.34
CA ARG A 198 -11.22 0.00 3.43
C ARG A 198 -12.52 0.61 3.95
N GLU A 199 -13.55 0.63 3.11
CA GLU A 199 -14.85 1.26 3.41
C GLU A 199 -15.75 0.47 4.39
N THR A 200 -15.37 -0.74 4.80
CA THR A 200 -16.18 -1.60 5.68
C THR A 200 -15.97 -1.34 7.18
N VAL A 201 -15.13 -0.36 7.54
CA VAL A 201 -14.74 -0.04 8.92
C VAL A 201 -15.07 1.41 9.24
N TYR A 202 -15.27 1.74 10.53
CA TYR A 202 -15.47 3.10 11.01
C TYR A 202 -14.39 4.07 10.51
N LEU A 203 -14.80 5.30 10.22
CA LEU A 203 -13.94 6.34 9.64
C LEU A 203 -12.75 6.66 10.56
N GLU A 204 -12.94 6.66 11.88
CA GLU A 204 -11.89 6.89 12.87
C GLU A 204 -10.83 5.79 12.85
N THR A 205 -11.23 4.52 12.72
CA THR A 205 -10.28 3.41 12.62
C THR A 205 -9.47 3.50 11.34
N ARG A 206 -10.12 3.81 10.22
CA ARG A 206 -9.47 4.04 8.93
C ARG A 206 -8.46 5.19 9.00
N ALA A 207 -8.85 6.31 9.61
CA ALA A 207 -7.98 7.45 9.80
C ALA A 207 -6.84 7.15 10.79
N LEU A 208 -7.09 6.36 11.83
CA LEU A 208 -6.06 5.91 12.76
C LEU A 208 -5.00 5.05 12.05
N THR A 209 -5.42 4.11 11.19
CA THR A 209 -4.50 3.35 10.33
C THR A 209 -3.73 4.28 9.39
N ALA A 210 -4.39 5.27 8.79
CA ALA A 210 -3.74 6.23 7.89
C ALA A 210 -2.64 7.04 8.61
N VAL A 211 -2.90 7.52 9.82
CA VAL A 211 -1.87 8.27 10.58
C VAL A 211 -0.74 7.38 11.07
N ALA A 212 -1.03 6.12 11.42
CA ALA A 212 0.00 5.14 11.75
C ALA A 212 0.91 4.83 10.56
N LEU A 213 0.34 4.73 9.36
CA LEU A 213 1.11 4.62 8.11
C LEU A 213 2.01 5.84 7.87
N LEU A 214 1.49 7.06 8.08
CA LEU A 214 2.29 8.27 7.91
C LEU A 214 3.44 8.32 8.94
N ASP A 215 3.18 7.92 10.19
CA ASP A 215 4.21 7.76 11.23
C ASP A 215 5.28 6.73 10.81
N LEU A 216 4.87 5.59 10.22
CA LEU A 216 5.78 4.57 9.69
C LEU A 216 6.69 5.12 8.58
N LEU A 217 6.10 5.71 7.52
CA LEU A 217 6.86 6.23 6.38
C LEU A 217 7.83 7.32 6.80
N GLN A 218 7.39 8.23 7.67
CA GLN A 218 8.22 9.29 8.24
C GLN A 218 9.33 8.73 9.13
N GLY A 219 9.04 7.73 9.96
CA GLY A 219 10.02 7.06 10.82
C GLY A 219 11.11 6.37 10.01
N CYS A 220 10.72 5.58 9.00
CA CYS A 220 11.66 4.96 8.06
C CYS A 220 12.53 6.02 7.38
N HIS A 221 11.92 7.08 6.82
CA HIS A 221 12.65 8.16 6.18
C HIS A 221 13.66 8.82 7.12
N ALA A 222 13.26 9.11 8.36
CA ALA A 222 14.10 9.75 9.35
C ALA A 222 15.31 8.87 9.71
N ILE A 223 15.12 7.56 9.88
CA ILE A 223 16.20 6.61 10.14
C ILE A 223 17.18 6.55 8.97
N GLN A 224 16.67 6.42 7.74
CA GLN A 224 17.50 6.32 6.53
C GLN A 224 18.39 7.56 6.31
N HIS A 225 17.95 8.73 6.77
CA HIS A 225 18.69 9.99 6.60
C HIS A 225 19.37 10.49 7.88
N GLY A 226 19.37 9.70 8.97
CA GLY A 226 19.95 10.11 10.25
C GLY A 226 19.29 11.35 10.88
N LEU A 227 17.99 11.52 10.63
CA LEU A 227 17.16 12.64 11.10
C LEU A 227 16.34 12.29 12.34
N ASP A 228 16.32 11.05 12.79
CA ASP A 228 15.54 10.58 13.95
C ASP A 228 15.95 11.29 15.26
N LYS A 229 17.22 11.68 15.36
CA LYS A 229 17.80 12.43 16.50
C LYS A 229 18.08 13.90 16.18
N ILE A 230 18.05 14.76 17.21
CA ILE A 230 18.46 16.17 17.14
C ILE A 230 19.99 16.28 17.26
N LYS A 231 20.59 15.50 18.16
CA LYS A 231 22.04 15.41 18.42
C LYS A 231 22.50 13.95 18.43
N ILE A 232 23.55 13.66 17.68
CA ILE A 232 24.10 12.31 17.51
C ILE A 232 24.78 11.80 18.79
N ASP A 233 25.40 12.69 19.56
CA ASP A 233 26.17 12.37 20.76
C ASP A 233 25.38 12.51 22.08
N PHE A 234 24.06 12.71 22.00
CA PHE A 234 23.20 12.89 23.17
C PHE A 234 23.33 11.74 24.18
N ASP A 235 23.36 10.50 23.70
CA ASP A 235 23.43 9.29 24.53
C ASP A 235 24.69 9.28 25.43
N LYS A 236 25.80 9.91 24.98
CA LYS A 236 27.04 10.04 25.76
C LYS A 236 26.89 11.00 26.95
N LYS A 237 25.95 11.94 26.88
CA LYS A 237 25.68 12.94 27.92
C LYS A 237 24.40 12.65 28.70
N GLU A 238 23.57 11.73 28.22
CA GLU A 238 22.26 11.42 28.79
C GLU A 238 22.33 11.02 30.27
N LYS A 239 23.27 10.14 30.65
CA LYS A 239 23.44 9.72 32.07
C LYS A 239 23.72 10.91 32.98
N LYS A 240 24.56 11.85 32.52
CA LYS A 240 24.88 13.07 33.27
C LYS A 240 23.65 13.98 33.36
N LEU A 241 22.92 14.14 32.25
CA LEU A 241 21.70 14.95 32.20
C LEU A 241 20.62 14.41 33.15
N ARG A 242 20.40 13.08 33.15
CA ARG A 242 19.50 12.38 34.08
C ARG A 242 19.86 12.65 35.54
N SER A 243 21.15 12.56 35.88
CA SER A 243 21.60 12.82 37.24
C SER A 243 21.43 14.28 37.69
N LEU A 244 21.59 15.25 36.77
CA LEU A 244 21.38 16.66 37.09
C LEU A 244 19.90 16.95 37.29
N LEU A 245 19.07 16.59 36.30
CA LEU A 245 17.63 16.82 36.35
C LEU A 245 16.94 16.10 37.50
N LYS A 246 17.42 14.92 37.93
CA LYS A 246 16.86 14.21 39.09
C LYS A 246 16.92 15.07 40.35
N LYS A 247 18.05 15.72 40.60
CA LYS A 247 18.23 16.60 41.77
C LYS A 247 17.35 17.85 41.67
N ASP A 248 17.30 18.45 40.49
CA ASP A 248 16.51 19.68 40.28
C ASP A 248 15.01 19.40 40.41
N ILE A 249 14.51 18.29 39.87
CA ILE A 249 13.10 17.88 40.01
C ILE A 249 12.74 17.62 41.47
N GLN A 250 13.56 16.88 42.23
CA GLN A 250 13.32 16.66 43.66
C GLN A 250 13.32 17.96 44.47
N THR A 251 14.14 18.93 44.07
CA THR A 251 14.18 20.24 44.74
C THR A 251 12.93 21.06 44.43
N LEU A 252 12.45 21.05 43.19
CA LEU A 252 11.25 21.75 42.77
C LEU A 252 9.96 21.10 43.27
N PHE A 253 9.96 19.78 43.47
CA PHE A 253 8.84 18.98 43.92
C PHE A 253 9.26 18.08 45.11
N PRO A 254 9.38 18.62 46.33
CA PRO A 254 9.87 17.88 47.49
C PRO A 254 9.05 16.63 47.85
N ASP A 255 7.76 16.64 47.52
CA ASP A 255 6.81 15.56 47.82
C ASP A 255 6.66 14.54 46.67
N ILE A 256 7.49 14.63 45.62
CA ILE A 256 7.41 13.73 44.47
C ILE A 256 7.70 12.28 44.89
N LYS A 257 6.88 11.33 44.45
CA LYS A 257 7.13 9.91 44.70
C LYS A 257 8.27 9.41 43.83
N GLU A 258 9.05 8.45 44.33
CA GLU A 258 10.17 7.88 43.55
C GLU A 258 9.70 7.24 42.22
N SER A 259 8.47 6.71 42.16
CA SER A 259 7.89 6.18 40.92
C SER A 259 7.64 7.29 39.88
N GLU A 260 7.07 8.42 40.30
CA GLU A 260 6.78 9.57 39.42
C GLU A 260 8.10 10.20 38.93
N LEU A 261 9.09 10.33 39.82
CA LEU A 261 10.42 10.78 39.47
C LEU A 261 11.10 9.84 38.48
N GLY A 262 11.00 8.53 38.69
CA GLY A 262 11.51 7.51 37.76
C GLY A 262 10.95 7.69 36.35
N GLU A 263 9.62 7.80 36.23
CA GLU A 263 8.94 8.02 34.95
C GLU A 263 9.41 9.32 34.27
N MET A 264 9.49 10.44 35.00
CA MET A 264 9.98 11.71 34.44
C MET A 264 11.41 11.62 33.93
N ILE A 265 12.29 10.93 34.67
CA ILE A 265 13.69 10.75 34.29
C ILE A 265 13.81 9.86 33.05
N GLU A 266 12.99 8.82 32.92
CA GLU A 266 12.93 7.95 31.73
C GLU A 266 12.62 8.72 30.45
N LYS A 267 11.79 9.76 30.53
CA LYS A 267 11.43 10.63 29.41
C LYS A 267 12.55 11.54 28.90
N ILE A 268 13.70 11.63 29.60
CA ILE A 268 14.82 12.50 29.17
C ILE A 268 15.37 12.11 27.80
N SER A 269 15.36 10.81 27.44
CA SER A 269 15.79 10.36 26.11
C SER A 269 14.92 10.94 24.98
N GLU A 270 13.65 11.25 25.26
CA GLU A 270 12.73 11.83 24.30
C GLU A 270 13.07 13.28 23.95
N LEU A 271 13.85 13.98 24.77
CA LEU A 271 14.32 15.35 24.48
C LEU A 271 15.18 15.43 23.22
N ASN A 272 15.81 14.31 22.83
CA ASN A 272 16.62 14.22 21.63
C ASN A 272 15.84 13.74 20.39
N ARG A 273 14.55 13.42 20.54
CA ARG A 273 13.71 13.02 19.40
C ARG A 273 13.21 14.27 18.68
N ARG A 274 13.25 14.24 17.35
CA ARG A 274 12.61 15.30 16.57
C ARG A 274 11.09 15.21 16.71
N SER A 275 10.44 16.36 16.76
CA SER A 275 8.98 16.41 16.80
C SER A 275 8.39 15.86 15.50
N TYR A 276 7.20 15.24 15.60
CA TYR A 276 6.46 14.72 14.45
C TYR A 276 6.34 15.73 13.31
N LEU A 277 5.94 16.97 13.61
CA LEU A 277 5.76 18.01 12.60
C LEU A 277 7.08 18.39 11.88
N ASN A 278 8.21 18.38 12.60
CA ASN A 278 9.49 18.72 12.00
C ASN A 278 9.97 17.59 11.08
N LEU A 279 9.80 16.34 11.48
CA LEU A 279 10.09 15.19 10.64
C LEU A 279 9.17 15.13 9.41
N LEU A 280 7.88 15.42 9.58
CA LEU A 280 6.95 15.50 8.45
C LEU A 280 7.35 16.60 7.46
N LYS A 281 7.73 17.78 7.96
CA LYS A 281 8.27 18.87 7.13
C LYS A 281 9.51 18.43 6.35
N LEU A 282 10.46 17.74 7.00
CA LEU A 282 11.67 17.23 6.36
C LEU A 282 11.33 16.22 5.26
N LEU A 283 10.48 15.22 5.56
CA LEU A 283 9.98 14.27 4.56
C LEU A 283 9.36 14.98 3.36
N THR A 284 8.45 15.93 3.58
CA THR A 284 7.80 16.65 2.49
C THR A 284 8.77 17.54 1.70
N TYR A 285 9.79 18.09 2.37
CA TYR A 285 10.82 18.90 1.74
C TYR A 285 11.73 18.04 0.84
N ASP A 286 12.20 16.90 1.34
CA ASP A 286 13.10 16.00 0.61
C ASP A 286 12.39 15.36 -0.60
N LEU A 287 11.09 15.06 -0.47
CA LEU A 287 10.24 14.61 -1.58
C LEU A 287 9.78 15.75 -2.50
N ARG A 288 10.15 17.00 -2.21
CA ARG A 288 9.79 18.22 -2.97
C ARG A 288 8.27 18.39 -3.13
N LEU A 289 7.52 18.09 -2.08
CA LEU A 289 6.06 18.23 -2.07
C LEU A 289 5.67 19.70 -1.91
N GLN A 290 4.77 20.18 -2.76
CA GLN A 290 4.18 21.50 -2.64
C GLN A 290 2.97 21.45 -1.70
N ILE A 291 3.23 21.51 -0.40
CA ILE A 291 2.17 21.50 0.62
C ILE A 291 1.84 22.94 1.05
N PRO A 292 0.57 23.38 0.97
CA PRO A 292 0.18 24.71 1.42
C PRO A 292 0.52 24.97 2.88
N GLN A 293 0.82 26.24 3.20
CA GLN A 293 1.18 26.64 4.55
C GLN A 293 0.06 26.30 5.55
N GLY A 294 0.42 25.64 6.64
CA GLY A 294 -0.52 25.24 7.70
C GLY A 294 -1.19 23.88 7.51
N GLU A 295 -1.16 23.27 6.31
CA GLU A 295 -1.78 21.94 6.09
C GLU A 295 -1.13 20.84 6.92
N LEU A 296 0.21 20.83 7.04
CA LEU A 296 0.91 19.87 7.91
C LEU A 296 0.55 20.04 9.40
N SER A 297 0.22 21.26 9.83
CA SER A 297 -0.26 21.51 11.19
C SER A 297 -1.65 20.94 11.41
N LYS A 298 -2.53 20.99 10.39
CA LYS A 298 -3.86 20.33 10.44
C LYS A 298 -3.70 18.82 10.50
N VAL A 299 -2.82 18.23 9.69
CA VAL A 299 -2.51 16.78 9.73
C VAL A 299 -2.03 16.36 11.12
N LYS A 300 -1.09 17.11 11.73
CA LYS A 300 -0.66 16.89 13.12
C LYS A 300 -1.85 16.95 14.09
N GLY A 301 -2.72 17.94 13.94
CA GLY A 301 -3.92 18.10 14.77
C GLY A 301 -4.82 16.88 14.75
N THR A 302 -5.22 16.45 13.55
CA THR A 302 -6.02 15.24 13.34
C THR A 302 -5.32 14.00 13.89
N ARG A 303 -4.03 13.80 13.60
CA ARG A 303 -3.23 12.69 14.12
C ARG A 303 -3.23 12.63 15.64
N ASN A 304 -2.97 13.74 16.31
CA ASN A 304 -2.95 13.78 17.78
C ASN A 304 -4.33 13.50 18.37
N SER A 305 -5.39 14.01 17.76
CA SER A 305 -6.76 13.73 18.21
C SER A 305 -7.09 12.25 18.08
N LEU A 306 -6.80 11.63 16.93
CA LEU A 306 -7.05 10.20 16.70
C LEU A 306 -6.20 9.32 17.62
N ALA A 307 -4.89 9.58 17.73
CA ALA A 307 -3.98 8.75 18.52
C ALA A 307 -4.27 8.80 20.03
N HIS A 308 -4.74 9.93 20.56
CA HIS A 308 -4.97 10.10 22.00
C HIS A 308 -6.43 9.97 22.43
N ARG A 309 -7.39 10.18 21.52
CA ARG A 309 -8.83 10.21 21.85
C ARG A 309 -9.67 9.31 20.96
N ALA A 310 -9.08 8.67 19.95
CA ALA A 310 -9.78 7.87 18.94
C ALA A 310 -10.93 8.61 18.25
N LYS A 311 -10.79 9.94 18.08
CA LYS A 311 -11.81 10.82 17.46
C LYS A 311 -11.16 11.92 16.63
N PHE A 312 -11.85 12.37 15.59
CA PHE A 312 -11.49 13.57 14.83
C PHE A 312 -11.54 14.84 15.66
N GLN A 313 -10.92 15.92 15.17
CA GLN A 313 -11.00 17.22 15.83
C GLN A 313 -12.37 17.86 15.63
N SER A 314 -12.92 17.72 14.42
CA SER A 314 -14.28 18.17 14.11
C SER A 314 -15.35 17.21 14.65
N SER A 315 -16.46 17.79 15.06
CA SER A 315 -17.69 17.07 15.40
C SER A 315 -18.66 16.95 14.22
N ASN A 316 -18.43 17.66 13.11
CA ASN A 316 -19.28 17.61 11.92
C ASN A 316 -18.79 16.54 10.94
N GLU A 317 -19.68 15.65 10.48
CA GLU A 317 -19.35 14.50 9.62
C GLU A 317 -18.60 14.89 8.33
N THR A 318 -19.02 15.97 7.66
CA THR A 318 -18.37 16.43 6.42
C THR A 318 -16.94 16.88 6.69
N ASP A 319 -16.70 17.57 7.80
CA ASP A 319 -15.36 18.02 8.18
C ASP A 319 -14.47 16.85 8.66
N GLN A 320 -15.04 15.83 9.30
CA GLN A 320 -14.33 14.59 9.62
C GLN A 320 -13.87 13.88 8.35
N LEU A 321 -14.74 13.83 7.34
CA LEU A 321 -14.41 13.26 6.04
C LEU A 321 -13.29 14.05 5.34
N ARG A 322 -13.32 15.39 5.43
CA ARG A 322 -12.23 16.26 4.96
C ARG A 322 -10.92 16.03 5.72
N GLU A 323 -10.97 15.85 7.04
CA GLU A 323 -9.79 15.53 7.85
C GLU A 323 -9.17 14.19 7.44
N TYR A 324 -10.00 13.15 7.25
CA TYR A 324 -9.56 11.85 6.75
C TYR A 324 -8.93 11.96 5.35
N PHE A 325 -9.63 12.59 4.40
CA PHE A 325 -9.11 12.71 3.04
C PHE A 325 -7.89 13.60 2.93
N ARG A 326 -7.71 14.59 3.82
CA ARG A 326 -6.45 15.35 3.90
C ARG A 326 -5.26 14.44 4.19
N ILE A 327 -5.41 13.49 5.10
CA ILE A 327 -4.35 12.53 5.44
C ILE A 327 -4.12 11.57 4.26
N ILE A 328 -5.19 11.02 3.67
CA ILE A 328 -5.08 10.12 2.51
C ILE A 328 -4.41 10.81 1.32
N SER A 329 -4.81 12.03 0.97
CA SER A 329 -4.19 12.79 -0.13
C SER A 329 -2.70 13.04 0.11
N LEU A 330 -2.29 13.32 1.35
CA LEU A 330 -0.87 13.46 1.67
C LEU A 330 -0.13 12.13 1.49
N ILE A 331 -0.70 11.02 1.96
CA ILE A 331 -0.11 9.68 1.81
C ILE A 331 -0.01 9.27 0.34
N ASP A 332 -1.05 9.53 -0.46
CA ASP A 332 -1.08 9.28 -1.90
C ASP A 332 0.10 9.98 -2.60
N ILE A 333 0.28 11.27 -2.34
CA ILE A 333 1.38 12.06 -2.91
C ILE A 333 2.74 11.59 -2.38
N VAL A 334 2.84 11.22 -1.10
CA VAL A 334 4.07 10.67 -0.50
C VAL A 334 4.46 9.37 -1.20
N PHE A 335 3.55 8.41 -1.39
CA PHE A 335 3.86 7.16 -2.11
C PHE A 335 4.31 7.44 -3.54
N LEU A 336 3.58 8.29 -4.26
CA LEU A 336 3.88 8.60 -5.65
C LEU A 336 5.28 9.24 -5.80
N LYS A 337 5.63 10.24 -4.96
CA LYS A 337 6.97 10.85 -5.01
C LYS A 337 8.07 9.96 -4.45
N LEU A 338 7.81 9.22 -3.37
CA LEU A 338 8.77 8.27 -2.79
C LEU A 338 9.18 7.20 -3.81
N LEU A 339 8.23 6.72 -4.61
CA LEU A 339 8.47 5.74 -5.67
C LEU A 339 8.89 6.35 -7.01
N GLY A 340 9.14 7.67 -7.06
CA GLY A 340 9.62 8.35 -8.26
C GLY A 340 8.62 8.40 -9.43
N TYR A 341 7.31 8.33 -9.15
CA TYR A 341 6.27 8.45 -10.16
C TYR A 341 6.04 9.91 -10.57
N SER A 342 5.87 10.13 -11.88
CA SER A 342 5.67 11.44 -12.51
C SER A 342 4.62 11.38 -13.62
N GLY A 343 3.40 10.98 -13.29
CA GLY A 343 2.29 10.83 -14.24
C GLY A 343 0.95 11.27 -13.65
N ASN A 344 -0.14 10.82 -14.26
CA ASN A 344 -1.47 11.16 -13.79
C ASN A 344 -1.90 10.26 -12.63
N PHE A 345 -2.59 10.84 -11.67
CA PHE A 345 -3.17 10.14 -10.53
C PHE A 345 -4.54 10.74 -10.21
N ILE A 346 -5.30 10.05 -9.37
CA ILE A 346 -6.57 10.54 -8.83
C ILE A 346 -6.29 11.34 -7.57
N LYS A 347 -6.57 12.64 -7.63
CA LYS A 347 -6.47 13.58 -6.52
C LYS A 347 -7.85 13.82 -5.92
N ILE A 348 -7.90 13.99 -4.60
CA ILE A 348 -9.14 14.35 -3.90
C ILE A 348 -9.16 15.88 -3.71
N ASN A 349 -10.19 16.53 -4.24
CA ASN A 349 -10.45 17.93 -3.96
C ASN A 349 -11.06 18.06 -2.55
N LEU A 350 -10.37 18.70 -1.60
CA LEU A 350 -10.83 18.75 -0.21
C LEU A 350 -12.02 19.68 0.03
N ASP A 351 -12.32 20.59 -0.91
CA ASP A 351 -13.44 21.52 -0.80
C ASP A 351 -14.75 20.83 -1.24
N THR A 352 -14.70 20.17 -2.40
CA THR A 352 -15.85 19.48 -3.01
C THR A 352 -15.96 18.00 -2.63
N LEU A 353 -14.88 17.40 -2.14
CA LEU A 353 -14.72 15.95 -1.92
C LEU A 353 -14.84 15.10 -3.18
N GLU A 354 -14.67 15.71 -4.35
CA GLU A 354 -14.65 15.03 -5.64
C GLU A 354 -13.27 14.50 -6.00
N PHE A 355 -13.26 13.47 -6.85
CA PHE A 355 -12.04 12.83 -7.36
C PHE A 355 -11.72 13.40 -8.74
N GLU A 356 -10.58 14.08 -8.85
CA GLU A 356 -10.10 14.72 -10.06
C GLU A 356 -8.84 14.05 -10.58
N ARG A 357 -8.71 13.92 -11.91
CA ARG A 357 -7.46 13.49 -12.52
C ARG A 357 -6.47 14.65 -12.47
N SER A 358 -5.30 14.42 -11.88
CA SER A 358 -4.24 15.42 -11.72
C SER A 358 -2.89 14.83 -12.10
N MET A 359 -1.90 15.70 -12.36
CA MET A 359 -0.51 15.30 -12.63
C MET A 359 0.35 15.65 -11.41
N ILE A 360 1.27 14.77 -11.04
CA ILE A 360 2.07 14.90 -9.80
C ILE A 360 3.38 15.70 -9.96
#